data_AF-A0A953Y1D8-F1
#
_entry.id   AF-A0A953Y1D8-F1
#
_cell.length_a   1.000
_cell.length_b   1.000
_cell.length_c   1.000
_cell.angle_alpha   90.00
_cell.angle_beta   90.00
_cell.angle_gamma   90.00
#
_symmetry.space_group_name_H-M   'P 1'
#
loop_
_entity.id
_entity.type
_entity.pdbx_description
1 polymer ?
#
loop_
_entity_poly.entity_id
_entity_poly.type
_entity_poly.pdbx_seq_one_letter_code
_entity_poly.pdbx_strand_id
1 'polypeptide(L)'
;MRRPRIYVAGPMSKGDPLGHVRAAIDAGAWIAAAGAAPMLPQLCVLWQLLSPMSHGAWMEIDLAWVEVADAVLRLPGESVGAELEVELAHERGIPVLTTMRQALEWVRSWSERRAETCERHRRSELDAQDEPPPLSEAFVDRTTSAVIERIRSEPRPPIAPIEVGCWVEPRPEHLSSLVGCEFPARVVSCSGGSVKLSSGDVVWASWLTRVPEPKWTWSTDEEHR
;
A
#
# COMPACT_ATOMS: atom_id res chain seq x y z
N MET A 1 16.84 0.29 -5.95
CA MET A 1 16.04 1.49 -6.33
C MET A 1 14.82 1.56 -5.43
N ARG A 2 14.38 2.76 -5.02
CA ARG A 2 13.10 2.89 -4.29
C ARG A 2 11.93 2.65 -5.23
N ARG A 3 10.79 2.18 -4.72
CA ARG A 3 9.53 2.16 -5.47
C ARG A 3 8.95 3.59 -5.56
N PRO A 4 8.28 3.97 -6.66
CA PRO A 4 7.54 5.22 -6.69
C PRO A 4 6.36 5.15 -5.72
N ARG A 5 6.13 6.23 -4.98
CA ARG A 5 5.02 6.38 -4.03
C ARG A 5 3.82 6.93 -4.79
N ILE A 6 2.71 6.21 -4.76
CA ILE A 6 1.47 6.66 -5.38
C ILE A 6 0.41 6.83 -4.30
N TYR A 7 -0.08 8.05 -4.14
CA TYR A 7 -1.21 8.33 -3.26
C TYR A 7 -2.52 8.02 -3.99
N VAL A 8 -3.45 7.29 -3.39
CA VAL A 8 -4.73 6.93 -4.02
C VAL A 8 -5.87 7.76 -3.44
N ALA A 9 -6.12 8.91 -4.07
CA ALA A 9 -7.18 9.84 -3.74
C ALA A 9 -8.55 9.31 -4.20
N GLY A 10 -9.57 9.40 -3.36
CA GLY A 10 -10.90 8.92 -3.72
C GLY A 10 -11.97 9.22 -2.67
N PRO A 11 -13.24 8.88 -2.95
CA PRO A 11 -14.31 9.00 -1.97
C PRO A 11 -14.07 8.09 -0.77
N MET A 12 -14.50 8.53 0.41
CA MET A 12 -14.36 7.78 1.66
C MET A 12 -15.65 7.82 2.49
N SER A 13 -16.22 9.00 2.72
CA SER A 13 -17.29 9.21 3.70
C SER A 13 -18.73 9.24 3.16
N LYS A 14 -18.95 9.63 1.90
CA LYS A 14 -20.30 9.73 1.30
C LYS A 14 -20.70 8.43 0.58
N GLY A 15 -21.75 7.73 1.03
CA GLY A 15 -22.28 6.56 0.32
C GLY A 15 -21.90 5.24 0.99
N ASP A 16 -21.15 4.38 0.29
CA ASP A 16 -20.69 3.06 0.77
C ASP A 16 -19.19 3.09 1.11
N PRO A 17 -18.81 3.30 2.39
CA PRO A 17 -17.41 3.36 2.80
C PRO A 17 -16.63 2.08 2.51
N LEU A 18 -17.26 0.90 2.63
CA LEU A 18 -16.58 -0.36 2.37
C LEU A 18 -16.40 -0.61 0.87
N GLY A 19 -17.36 -0.17 0.05
CA GLY A 19 -17.21 -0.12 -1.41
C GLY A 19 -16.03 0.74 -1.84
N HIS A 20 -15.84 1.91 -1.21
CA HIS A 20 -14.67 2.76 -1.46
C HIS A 20 -13.35 2.12 -1.04
N VAL A 21 -13.31 1.50 0.14
CA VAL A 21 -12.16 0.72 0.61
C VAL A 21 -11.82 -0.36 -0.39
N ARG A 22 -12.82 -1.09 -0.89
CA ARG A 22 -12.62 -2.14 -1.89
C ARG A 22 -12.02 -1.58 -3.18
N ALA A 23 -12.58 -0.50 -3.71
CA ALA A 23 -12.08 0.15 -4.93
C ALA A 23 -10.62 0.62 -4.77
N ALA A 24 -10.29 1.20 -3.61
CA ALA A 24 -8.92 1.63 -3.30
C ALA A 24 -7.95 0.45 -3.18
N ILE A 25 -8.35 -0.65 -2.54
CA ILE A 25 -7.56 -1.88 -2.46
C ILE A 25 -7.32 -2.47 -3.84
N ASP A 26 -8.36 -2.56 -4.68
CA ASP A 26 -8.24 -3.09 -6.03
C ASP A 26 -7.24 -2.25 -6.86
N ALA A 27 -7.36 -0.92 -6.79
CA ALA A 27 -6.41 0.00 -7.43
C ALA A 27 -4.98 -0.14 -6.87
N GLY A 28 -4.84 -0.17 -5.55
CA GLY A 28 -3.57 -0.34 -4.86
C GLY A 28 -2.87 -1.65 -5.22
N ALA A 29 -3.61 -2.74 -5.34
CA ALA A 29 -3.05 -4.04 -5.72
C ALA A 29 -2.42 -4.01 -7.12
N TRP A 30 -3.10 -3.40 -8.10
CA TRP A 30 -2.56 -3.22 -9.46
C TRP A 30 -1.31 -2.34 -9.47
N ILE A 31 -1.35 -1.21 -8.75
CA ILE A 31 -0.21 -0.30 -8.61
C ILE A 31 1.00 -1.01 -7.96
N ALA A 32 0.78 -1.75 -6.88
CA ALA A 32 1.81 -2.49 -6.17
C ALA A 32 2.45 -3.58 -7.05
N ALA A 33 1.62 -4.30 -7.82
CA ALA A 33 2.06 -5.31 -8.77
C ALA A 33 2.91 -4.71 -9.90
N ALA A 34 2.62 -3.47 -10.31
CA ALA A 34 3.40 -2.73 -11.29
C ALA A 34 4.76 -2.22 -10.78
N GLY A 35 5.07 -2.39 -9.49
CA GLY A 35 6.36 -2.00 -8.90
C GLY A 35 6.33 -0.70 -8.09
N ALA A 36 5.17 -0.09 -7.90
CA ALA A 36 5.00 1.07 -7.03
C ALA A 36 4.72 0.69 -5.57
N ALA A 37 4.66 1.72 -4.71
CA ALA A 37 4.25 1.66 -3.31
C ALA A 37 3.00 2.53 -3.12
N PRO A 38 1.79 1.95 -3.15
CA PRO A 38 0.55 2.70 -2.98
C PRO A 38 0.32 3.09 -1.51
N MET A 39 -0.20 4.31 -1.28
CA MET A 39 -0.78 4.74 -0.01
C MET A 39 -2.30 4.87 -0.19
N LEU A 40 -3.07 4.16 0.63
CA LEU A 40 -4.53 4.06 0.54
C LEU A 40 -5.18 4.71 1.79
N PRO A 41 -5.55 6.00 1.78
CA PRO A 41 -6.15 6.68 2.94
C PRO A 41 -7.47 6.02 3.36
N GLN A 42 -8.17 5.35 2.44
CA GLN A 42 -9.43 4.65 2.72
C GLN A 42 -9.25 3.51 3.74
N LEU A 43 -8.05 2.93 3.86
CA LEU A 43 -7.78 1.90 4.88
C LEU A 43 -7.82 2.45 6.31
N CYS A 44 -7.74 3.76 6.49
CA CYS A 44 -7.88 4.41 7.78
C CYS A 44 -9.32 4.39 8.32
N VAL A 45 -10.30 3.81 7.60
CA VAL A 45 -11.67 3.62 8.11
C VAL A 45 -11.71 2.87 9.44
N LEU A 46 -10.82 1.90 9.67
CA LEU A 46 -10.74 1.18 10.93
C LEU A 46 -10.20 2.06 12.06
N TRP A 47 -9.23 2.93 11.74
CA TRP A 47 -8.76 3.93 12.70
C TRP A 47 -9.90 4.89 13.03
N GLN A 48 -10.59 5.43 12.03
CA GLN A 48 -11.75 6.30 12.27
C GLN A 48 -12.85 5.63 13.11
N LEU A 49 -13.06 4.32 12.97
CA LEU A 49 -14.04 3.57 13.76
C LEU A 49 -13.62 3.43 15.23
N LEU A 50 -12.34 3.17 15.49
CA LEU A 50 -11.82 2.89 16.83
C LEU A 50 -11.41 4.16 17.60
N SER A 51 -10.96 5.18 16.88
CA SER A 51 -10.52 6.47 17.41
C SER A 51 -10.88 7.58 16.42
N PRO A 52 -12.14 8.04 16.45
CA PRO A 52 -12.63 9.06 15.52
C PRO A 52 -11.83 10.35 15.60
N MET A 53 -11.49 10.90 14.43
CA MET A 53 -10.86 12.21 14.28
C MET A 53 -11.76 13.13 13.45
N SER A 54 -11.52 14.44 13.57
CA SER A 54 -12.20 15.43 12.74
C SER A 54 -11.74 15.31 11.28
N HIS A 55 -12.58 15.77 10.35
CA HIS A 55 -12.20 15.81 8.94
C HIS A 55 -10.92 16.62 8.70
N GLY A 56 -10.75 17.76 9.39
CA GLY A 56 -9.54 18.58 9.27
C GLY A 56 -8.28 17.84 9.71
N ALA A 57 -8.34 17.09 10.81
CA ALA A 57 -7.19 16.31 11.28
C ALA A 57 -6.81 15.17 10.32
N TRP A 58 -7.80 14.55 9.65
CA TRP A 58 -7.53 13.61 8.56
C TRP A 58 -6.87 14.30 7.37
N MET A 59 -7.38 15.46 6.96
CA MET A 59 -6.79 16.21 5.86
C MET A 59 -5.33 16.59 6.14
N GLU A 60 -4.99 16.99 7.36
CA GLU A 60 -3.59 17.28 7.73
C GLU A 60 -2.67 16.05 7.53
N ILE A 61 -3.15 14.85 7.87
CA ILE A 61 -2.42 13.60 7.67
C ILE A 61 -2.31 13.27 6.17
N ASP A 62 -3.41 13.33 5.46
CA ASP A 62 -3.54 12.96 4.06
C ASP A 62 -2.71 13.88 3.15
N LEU A 63 -2.78 15.19 3.37
CA LEU A 63 -2.01 16.17 2.61
C LEU A 63 -0.50 16.01 2.84
N ALA A 64 -0.05 15.69 4.06
CA ALA A 64 1.36 15.40 4.32
C ALA A 64 1.87 14.19 3.53
N TRP A 65 1.02 13.20 3.29
CA TRP A 65 1.33 12.08 2.40
C TRP A 65 1.35 12.48 0.92
N VAL A 66 0.43 13.35 0.49
CA VAL A 66 0.41 13.89 -0.87
C VAL A 66 1.70 14.64 -1.16
N GLU A 67 2.20 15.50 -0.25
CA GLU A 67 3.43 16.29 -0.45
C GLU A 67 4.67 15.44 -0.77
N VAL A 68 4.70 14.20 -0.29
CA VAL A 68 5.81 13.27 -0.54
C VAL A 68 5.50 12.24 -1.61
N ALA A 69 4.32 12.25 -2.22
CA ALA A 69 3.98 11.33 -3.30
C ALA A 69 4.80 11.64 -4.56
N ASP A 70 5.08 10.62 -5.36
CA ASP A 70 5.65 10.82 -6.69
C ASP A 70 4.55 11.02 -7.75
N ALA A 71 3.34 10.55 -7.47
CA ALA A 71 2.12 10.81 -8.23
C ALA A 71 0.88 10.57 -7.35
N VAL A 72 -0.26 11.13 -7.77
CA VAL A 72 -1.58 10.88 -7.19
C VAL A 72 -2.45 10.17 -8.21
N LEU A 73 -3.06 9.05 -7.85
CA LEU A 73 -4.17 8.45 -8.59
C LEU A 73 -5.49 8.95 -8.00
N ARG A 74 -6.30 9.66 -8.78
CA ARG A 74 -7.66 10.05 -8.43
C ARG A 74 -8.65 9.00 -8.94
N LEU A 75 -9.24 8.24 -8.03
CA LEU A 75 -10.36 7.35 -8.31
C LEU A 75 -11.62 8.16 -8.68
N PRO A 76 -12.59 7.60 -9.42
CA PRO A 76 -13.84 8.30 -9.70
C PRO A 76 -14.72 8.49 -8.45
N GLY A 77 -15.65 9.44 -8.51
CA GLY A 77 -16.63 9.73 -7.45
C GLY A 77 -16.38 11.04 -6.70
N GLU A 78 -17.45 11.66 -6.22
CA GLU A 78 -17.44 12.96 -5.52
C GLU A 78 -16.76 12.85 -4.14
N SER A 79 -15.77 13.71 -3.86
CA SER A 79 -15.05 13.68 -2.58
C SER A 79 -14.27 14.96 -2.31
N VAL A 80 -14.79 15.81 -1.43
CA VAL A 80 -14.14 17.09 -1.05
C VAL A 80 -12.70 16.90 -0.62
N GLY A 81 -12.41 15.86 0.17
CA GLY A 81 -11.04 15.53 0.55
C GLY A 81 -10.15 15.20 -0.65
N ALA A 82 -10.65 14.39 -1.59
CA ALA A 82 -9.90 14.03 -2.78
C ALA A 82 -9.73 15.20 -3.77
N GLU A 83 -10.66 16.16 -3.79
CA GLU A 83 -10.47 17.40 -4.53
C GLU A 83 -9.34 18.25 -3.94
N LEU A 84 -9.27 18.39 -2.61
CA LEU A 84 -8.17 19.11 -1.93
C LEU A 84 -6.81 18.43 -2.12
N GLU A 85 -6.77 17.10 -2.09
CA GLU A 85 -5.55 16.32 -2.38
C GLU A 85 -5.04 16.55 -3.81
N VAL A 86 -5.96 16.58 -4.79
CA VAL A 86 -5.65 16.84 -6.20
C VAL A 86 -5.18 18.28 -6.41
N GLU A 87 -5.83 19.24 -5.75
CA GLU A 87 -5.44 20.66 -5.78
C GLU A 87 -4.01 20.83 -5.27
N LEU A 88 -3.69 20.27 -4.09
CA LEU A 88 -2.33 20.31 -3.54
C LEU A 88 -1.32 19.63 -4.48
N ALA A 89 -1.68 18.47 -5.06
CA ALA A 89 -0.80 17.78 -6.01
C ALA A 89 -0.46 18.68 -7.21
N HIS A 90 -1.46 19.37 -7.78
CA HIS A 90 -1.24 20.33 -8.85
C HIS A 90 -0.35 21.50 -8.43
N GLU A 91 -0.58 22.09 -7.25
CA GLU A 91 0.25 23.18 -6.71
C GLU A 91 1.72 22.77 -6.54
N ARG A 92 1.97 21.51 -6.19
CA ARG A 92 3.32 20.95 -6.00
C ARG A 92 3.95 20.39 -7.26
N GLY A 93 3.25 20.43 -8.40
CA GLY A 93 3.71 19.82 -9.66
C GLY A 93 3.79 18.29 -9.60
N ILE A 94 3.02 17.67 -8.71
CA ILE A 94 2.90 16.21 -8.59
C ILE A 94 1.90 15.73 -9.65
N PRO A 95 2.27 14.74 -10.50
CA PRO A 95 1.37 14.22 -11.52
C PRO A 95 0.07 13.66 -10.93
N VAL A 96 -1.07 14.10 -11.47
CA VAL A 96 -2.39 13.55 -11.14
C VAL A 96 -2.84 12.65 -12.29
N LEU A 97 -3.16 11.40 -11.94
CA LEU A 97 -3.56 10.33 -12.84
C LEU A 97 -5.03 10.03 -12.57
N THR A 98 -5.88 10.00 -13.58
CA THR A 98 -7.34 9.83 -13.40
C THR A 98 -7.84 8.45 -13.83
N THR A 99 -6.96 7.63 -14.40
CA THR A 99 -7.28 6.27 -14.84
C THR A 99 -6.21 5.28 -14.41
N MET A 100 -6.60 4.01 -14.24
CA MET A 100 -5.65 2.94 -13.94
C MET A 100 -4.59 2.79 -15.04
N ARG A 101 -4.97 2.93 -16.31
CA ARG A 101 -4.04 2.87 -17.44
C ARG A 101 -2.93 3.92 -17.31
N GLN A 102 -3.29 5.17 -17.05
CA GLN A 102 -2.31 6.25 -16.82
C GLN A 102 -1.40 5.94 -15.64
N ALA A 103 -1.94 5.38 -14.54
CA ALA A 103 -1.14 4.98 -13.39
C ALA A 103 -0.09 3.92 -13.75
N LEU A 104 -0.49 2.86 -14.45
CA LEU A 104 0.41 1.77 -14.83
C LEU A 104 1.49 2.23 -15.82
N GLU A 105 1.11 3.01 -16.83
CA GLU A 105 2.04 3.60 -17.80
C GLU A 105 3.05 4.53 -17.11
N TRP A 106 2.56 5.36 -16.18
CA TRP A 106 3.41 6.26 -15.42
C TRP A 106 4.42 5.48 -14.56
N VAL A 107 4.01 4.42 -13.86
CA VAL A 107 4.90 3.57 -13.03
C VAL A 107 5.99 2.93 -13.88
N ARG A 108 5.63 2.43 -15.06
CA ARG A 108 6.59 1.88 -16.02
C ARG A 108 7.63 2.93 -16.42
N SER A 109 7.17 4.10 -16.87
CA SER A 109 8.06 5.19 -17.29
C SER A 109 8.96 5.69 -16.15
N TRP A 110 8.46 5.68 -14.91
CA TRP A 110 9.24 6.06 -13.74
C TRP A 110 10.40 5.10 -13.49
N SER A 111 10.15 3.81 -13.65
CA SER A 111 11.15 2.75 -13.50
C SER A 111 12.25 2.85 -14.55
N GLU A 112 11.87 3.12 -15.81
CA GLU A 112 12.80 3.32 -16.94
C GLU A 112 13.73 4.51 -16.69
N ARG A 113 13.20 5.69 -16.33
CA ARG A 113 14.01 6.89 -16.02
C ARG A 113 15.02 6.66 -14.89
N ARG A 114 14.64 5.89 -13.88
CA ARG A 114 15.53 5.58 -12.74
C ARG A 114 16.61 4.58 -13.13
N ALA A 115 16.29 3.58 -13.95
CA ALA A 115 17.27 2.64 -14.48
C ALA A 115 18.35 3.35 -15.32
N GLU A 116 17.93 4.27 -16.19
CA GLU A 116 18.86 5.10 -16.99
C GLU A 116 19.78 5.97 -16.12
N THR A 117 19.23 6.58 -15.07
CA THR A 117 20.01 7.40 -14.14
C THR A 117 21.07 6.55 -13.41
N CYS A 118 20.68 5.36 -12.94
CA CYS A 118 21.61 4.44 -12.28
C CYS A 118 22.70 3.94 -13.23
N GLU A 119 22.35 3.63 -14.48
CA GLU A 119 23.32 3.20 -15.49
C GLU A 119 24.31 4.32 -15.84
N ARG A 120 23.84 5.56 -15.93
CA ARG A 120 24.71 6.73 -16.18
C ARG A 120 25.70 6.95 -15.04
N HIS A 121 25.25 6.87 -13.78
CA HIS A 121 26.14 6.98 -12.62
C HIS A 121 27.16 5.82 -12.58
N ARG A 122 26.72 4.59 -12.85
CA ARG A 122 27.63 3.43 -12.92
C ARG A 122 28.71 3.63 -14.00
N ARG A 123 28.34 4.14 -15.17
CA ARG A 123 29.29 4.39 -16.26
C ARG A 123 30.29 5.49 -15.89
N SER A 124 29.83 6.59 -15.28
CA SER A 124 30.76 7.64 -14.82
C SER A 124 31.71 7.16 -13.72
N GLU A 125 31.26 6.25 -12.84
CA GLU A 125 32.13 5.65 -11.82
C GLU A 125 33.20 4.75 -12.43
N LEU A 126 32.85 3.96 -13.46
CA LEU A 126 33.81 3.13 -14.19
C LEU A 126 34.82 3.99 -14.97
N ASP A 127 34.35 5.02 -15.67
CA ASP A 127 35.21 5.95 -16.41
C ASP A 127 36.19 6.70 -15.47
N ALA A 128 35.78 6.97 -14.23
CA ALA A 128 36.63 7.59 -13.20
C ALA A 128 37.65 6.64 -12.58
N GLN A 129 37.48 5.31 -12.70
CA GLN A 129 38.45 4.33 -12.21
C GLN A 129 39.61 4.07 -13.18
N ASP A 130 39.48 4.45 -14.44
CA ASP A 130 40.55 4.37 -15.45
C ASP A 130 41.51 5.58 -15.41
N GLU A 131 41.18 6.64 -14.68
CA GLU A 131 42.18 7.64 -14.30
C GLU A 131 42.99 7.10 -13.11
N PRO A 132 44.32 6.86 -13.26
CA PRO A 132 45.13 6.47 -12.12
C PRO A 132 45.02 7.56 -11.07
N PRO A 133 44.77 7.20 -9.79
CA PRO A 133 44.63 8.20 -8.74
C PRO A 133 45.87 9.10 -8.77
N PRO A 134 45.71 10.44 -8.63
CA PRO A 134 46.86 11.31 -8.51
C PRO A 134 47.73 10.76 -7.38
N LEU A 135 49.01 10.51 -7.70
CA LEU A 135 50.01 10.03 -6.75
C LEU A 135 50.17 11.09 -5.65
N SER A 136 49.28 11.09 -4.69
CA SER A 136 49.41 11.82 -3.44
C SER A 136 49.13 10.83 -2.32
N GLU A 137 50.21 10.47 -1.64
CA GLU A 137 50.20 9.71 -0.41
C GLU A 137 49.33 10.40 0.64
N ALA A 138 48.72 9.59 1.50
CA ALA A 138 48.12 9.95 2.78
C ALA A 138 46.70 10.53 2.76
N PHE A 139 45.70 9.64 2.65
CA PHE A 139 44.46 9.81 3.44
C PHE A 139 43.77 8.48 3.74
N VAL A 140 44.43 7.64 4.56
CA VAL A 140 43.72 6.55 5.24
C VAL A 140 43.03 7.17 6.46
N ASP A 141 41.76 7.50 6.26
CA ASP A 141 40.91 8.20 7.22
C ASP A 141 40.60 7.31 8.44
N ARG A 142 40.95 7.81 9.63
CA ARG A 142 40.80 7.14 10.93
C ARG A 142 39.37 7.21 11.47
N THR A 143 38.44 7.82 10.75
CA THR A 143 37.08 8.13 11.26
C THR A 143 36.10 6.96 11.17
N THR A 144 36.22 6.06 10.19
CA THR A 144 35.26 4.95 10.00
C THR A 144 35.33 3.90 11.12
N SER A 145 36.51 3.66 11.68
CA SER A 145 36.68 2.68 12.78
C SER A 145 36.07 3.18 14.10
N ALA A 146 36.16 4.48 14.38
CA ALA A 146 35.64 5.07 15.62
C ALA A 146 34.10 5.05 15.70
N VAL A 147 33.42 5.21 14.56
CA VAL A 147 31.94 5.15 14.51
C VAL A 147 31.44 3.72 14.71
N ILE A 148 32.12 2.72 14.13
CA ILE A 148 31.76 1.31 14.28
C ILE A 148 31.97 0.81 15.71
N GLU A 149 33.04 1.24 16.39
CA GLU A 149 33.25 0.90 17.80
C GLU A 149 32.21 1.53 18.74
N ARG A 150 31.78 2.77 18.45
CA ARG A 150 30.72 3.44 19.21
C ARG A 150 29.37 2.73 19.10
N ILE A 151 29.01 2.23 17.92
CA ILE A 151 27.77 1.45 17.71
C ILE A 151 27.80 0.12 18.48
N ARG A 152 28.99 -0.45 18.72
CA ARG A 152 29.15 -1.73 19.45
C ARG A 152 29.15 -1.57 20.97
N SER A 153 29.52 -0.40 21.50
CA SER A 153 29.67 -0.17 22.94
C SER A 153 28.41 0.39 23.61
N GLU A 154 27.44 0.89 22.85
CA GLU A 154 26.17 1.38 23.42
C GLU A 154 25.22 0.21 23.74
N PRO A 155 24.77 0.06 25.00
CA PRO A 155 23.84 -0.99 25.39
C PRO A 155 22.49 -0.77 24.73
N ARG A 156 21.98 -1.79 24.02
CA ARG A 156 20.64 -1.72 23.42
C ARG A 156 19.60 -1.57 24.54
N PRO A 157 18.61 -0.67 24.39
CA PRO A 157 17.51 -0.58 25.34
C PRO A 157 16.77 -1.93 25.38
N PRO A 158 16.29 -2.37 26.56
CA PRO A 158 15.54 -3.60 26.68
C PRO A 158 14.27 -3.49 25.83
N ILE A 159 14.11 -4.41 24.88
CA ILE A 159 12.86 -4.58 24.14
C ILE A 159 11.86 -5.16 25.14
N ALA A 160 10.86 -4.39 25.53
CA ALA A 160 9.76 -4.90 26.35
C ALA A 160 9.06 -6.05 25.59
N PRO A 161 8.79 -7.19 26.25
CA PRO A 161 8.05 -8.27 25.61
C PRO A 161 6.67 -7.77 25.20
N ILE A 162 6.36 -7.89 23.90
CA ILE A 162 5.01 -7.71 23.40
C ILE A 162 4.21 -8.92 23.93
N GLU A 163 3.31 -8.69 24.89
CA GLU A 163 2.31 -9.68 25.26
C GLU A 163 1.38 -9.89 24.07
N VAL A 164 1.66 -10.93 23.28
CA VAL A 164 0.71 -11.43 22.28
C VAL A 164 -0.40 -12.11 23.05
N GLY A 165 -1.45 -11.35 23.37
CA GLY A 165 -2.66 -11.91 23.98
C GLY A 165 -3.14 -13.09 23.14
N CYS A 166 -3.28 -14.25 23.78
CA CYS A 166 -3.79 -15.46 23.13
C CYS A 166 -5.13 -15.14 22.48
N TRP A 167 -5.19 -15.32 21.16
CA TRP A 167 -6.43 -15.27 20.41
C TRP A 167 -7.30 -16.43 20.89
N VAL A 168 -8.32 -16.14 21.70
CA VAL A 168 -9.29 -17.14 22.15
C VAL A 168 -10.20 -17.42 20.96
N GLU A 169 -10.17 -18.66 20.46
CA GLU A 169 -11.13 -19.10 19.45
C GLU A 169 -12.56 -18.80 19.94
N PRO A 170 -13.38 -18.08 19.16
CA PRO A 170 -14.76 -17.83 19.56
C PRO A 170 -15.49 -19.16 19.67
N ARG A 171 -16.16 -19.38 20.80
CA ARG A 171 -16.97 -20.58 21.01
C ARG A 171 -18.13 -20.62 20.01
N PRO A 172 -18.50 -21.79 19.47
CA PRO A 172 -19.56 -21.93 18.48
C PRO A 172 -20.90 -21.32 18.90
N GLU A 173 -21.19 -21.29 20.20
CA GLU A 173 -22.42 -20.70 20.76
C GLU A 173 -22.58 -19.17 20.57
N HIS A 174 -21.55 -18.44 20.11
CA HIS A 174 -21.64 -16.99 19.85
C HIS A 174 -21.87 -16.63 18.37
N LEU A 175 -21.92 -17.60 17.46
CA LEU A 175 -22.08 -17.37 16.01
C LEU A 175 -23.55 -17.34 15.55
N SER A 176 -24.53 -17.60 16.41
CA SER A 176 -25.94 -17.69 16.02
C SER A 176 -26.68 -16.34 15.96
N SER A 177 -26.07 -15.22 16.35
CA SER A 177 -26.71 -13.89 16.33
C SER A 177 -26.21 -12.96 15.21
N LEU A 178 -25.33 -13.44 14.34
CA LEU A 178 -24.88 -12.70 13.16
C LEU A 178 -25.17 -13.55 11.93
N VAL A 179 -25.81 -12.92 10.94
CA VAL A 179 -26.08 -13.40 9.57
C VAL A 179 -27.45 -14.07 9.36
N GLY A 180 -28.40 -13.25 8.90
CA GLY A 180 -29.59 -13.67 8.17
C GLY A 180 -29.27 -14.02 6.72
N CYS A 181 -28.50 -15.08 6.51
CA CYS A 181 -28.36 -15.74 5.20
C CYS A 181 -28.69 -17.22 5.39
N GLU A 182 -29.77 -17.68 4.76
CA GLU A 182 -30.10 -19.09 4.70
C GLU A 182 -29.03 -19.84 3.90
N PHE A 183 -28.19 -20.62 4.59
CA PHE A 183 -27.36 -21.65 3.97
C PHE A 183 -28.02 -23.02 4.19
N PRO A 184 -28.22 -23.85 3.15
CA PRO A 184 -28.95 -25.11 3.27
C PRO A 184 -28.19 -26.26 3.96
N ALA A 185 -27.06 -26.01 4.62
CA ALA A 185 -26.29 -27.06 5.30
C ALA A 185 -25.66 -26.59 6.62
N ARG A 186 -25.87 -27.38 7.69
CA ARG A 186 -25.22 -27.18 8.99
C ARG A 186 -23.79 -27.75 8.96
N VAL A 187 -22.83 -26.96 9.42
CA VAL A 187 -21.45 -27.41 9.68
C VAL A 187 -21.46 -28.29 10.94
N VAL A 188 -20.93 -29.51 10.84
CA VAL A 188 -20.98 -30.50 11.93
C VAL A 188 -19.67 -30.55 12.73
N SER A 189 -18.52 -30.31 12.09
CA SER A 189 -17.21 -30.23 12.78
C SER A 189 -16.13 -29.61 11.88
N CYS A 190 -15.16 -28.91 12.49
CA CYS A 190 -13.92 -28.47 11.84
C CYS A 190 -12.69 -29.08 12.53
N SER A 191 -11.84 -29.77 11.77
CA SER A 191 -10.49 -30.17 12.20
C SER A 191 -9.56 -30.31 11.00
N GLY A 192 -8.34 -29.76 11.10
CA GLY A 192 -7.27 -30.00 10.12
C GLY A 192 -7.54 -29.52 8.68
N GLY A 193 -8.24 -28.38 8.51
CA GLY A 193 -8.49 -27.80 7.17
C GLY A 193 -9.60 -28.47 6.35
N SER A 194 -10.38 -29.37 6.96
CA SER A 194 -11.56 -29.99 6.35
C SER A 194 -12.84 -29.59 7.08
N VAL A 195 -13.89 -29.27 6.31
CA VAL A 195 -15.24 -28.99 6.82
C VAL A 195 -16.13 -30.16 6.41
N LYS A 196 -16.77 -30.81 7.39
CA LYS A 196 -17.81 -31.82 7.14
C LYS A 196 -19.18 -31.16 7.21
N LEU A 197 -19.93 -31.26 6.12
CA LEU A 197 -21.32 -30.87 6.05
C LEU A 197 -22.23 -32.04 6.46
N SER A 198 -23.42 -31.73 6.96
CA SER A 198 -24.41 -32.73 7.39
C SER A 198 -24.88 -33.69 6.28
N SER A 199 -24.59 -33.40 5.00
CA SER A 199 -24.87 -34.27 3.85
C SER A 199 -23.85 -35.39 3.64
N GLY A 200 -22.73 -35.41 4.39
CA GLY A 200 -21.67 -36.40 4.23
C GLY A 200 -20.57 -36.00 3.22
N ASP A 201 -20.70 -34.84 2.58
CA ASP A 201 -19.70 -34.33 1.66
C ASP A 201 -18.50 -33.72 2.40
N VAL A 202 -17.29 -34.09 1.96
CA VAL A 202 -16.02 -33.49 2.40
C VAL A 202 -15.57 -32.51 1.34
N VAL A 203 -15.63 -31.22 1.63
CA VAL A 203 -15.15 -30.17 0.72
C VAL A 203 -13.75 -29.77 1.16
N TRP A 204 -12.77 -29.92 0.26
CA TRP A 204 -11.42 -29.40 0.46
C TRP A 204 -11.42 -27.88 0.23
N ALA A 205 -11.05 -27.14 1.27
CA ALA A 205 -10.93 -25.69 1.28
C ALA A 205 -9.74 -25.21 0.43
N SER A 206 -9.90 -25.15 -0.90
CA SER A 206 -8.98 -24.44 -1.81
C SER A 206 -9.32 -22.93 -1.83
N TRP A 207 -8.96 -22.20 -0.77
CA TRP A 207 -9.24 -20.76 -0.63
C TRP A 207 -8.13 -19.85 -1.22
N LEU A 208 -7.45 -20.22 -2.31
CA LEU A 208 -6.35 -19.39 -2.84
C LEU A 208 -6.27 -19.13 -4.35
N THR A 209 -7.23 -19.51 -5.21
CA THR A 209 -7.04 -19.31 -6.67
C THR A 209 -8.22 -18.79 -7.48
N ARG A 210 -9.26 -18.23 -6.86
CA ARG A 210 -10.25 -17.46 -7.61
C ARG A 210 -10.54 -16.13 -6.93
N VAL A 211 -9.69 -15.14 -7.24
CA VAL A 211 -10.13 -13.75 -7.19
C VAL A 211 -11.18 -13.62 -8.30
N PRO A 212 -12.47 -13.38 -8.00
CA PRO A 212 -13.44 -13.10 -9.06
C PRO A 212 -12.98 -11.86 -9.81
N GLU A 213 -13.05 -11.90 -11.16
CA GLU A 213 -12.80 -10.70 -11.95
C GLU A 213 -13.76 -9.58 -11.49
N PRO A 214 -13.25 -8.41 -11.11
CA PRO A 214 -14.10 -7.29 -10.75
C PRO A 214 -14.91 -6.86 -11.98
N LYS A 215 -16.25 -6.82 -11.85
CA LYS A 215 -17.18 -6.28 -12.86
C LYS A 215 -17.15 -4.75 -12.90
N TRP A 216 -15.97 -4.16 -13.03
CA TRP A 216 -15.81 -2.74 -13.30
C TRP A 216 -15.19 -2.59 -14.68
N THR A 217 -16.04 -2.38 -15.69
CA THR A 217 -15.56 -1.85 -16.97
C THR A 217 -15.15 -0.41 -16.72
N TRP A 218 -13.84 -0.15 -16.71
CA TRP A 218 -13.34 1.21 -16.84
C TRP A 218 -13.76 1.69 -18.24
N SER A 219 -14.81 2.52 -18.31
CA SER A 219 -15.19 3.16 -19.57
C SER A 219 -14.01 4.02 -20.03
N THR A 220 -13.59 3.80 -21.27
CA THR A 220 -12.53 4.56 -21.94
C THR A 220 -13.06 5.79 -22.67
N ASP A 221 -14.30 6.20 -22.43
CA ASP A 221 -14.95 7.15 -23.33
C ASP A 221 -14.84 8.60 -22.83
N GLU A 222 -13.90 9.31 -23.47
CA GLU A 222 -14.06 10.72 -23.82
C GLU A 222 -15.34 10.87 -24.65
N GLU A 223 -16.46 11.17 -24.01
CA GLU A 223 -17.54 11.93 -24.65
C GLU A 223 -18.46 12.44 -23.55
N HIS A 224 -18.29 13.72 -23.20
CA HIS A 224 -19.30 14.70 -22.75
C HIS A 224 -18.61 15.78 -21.91
N ARG A 225 -17.93 16.71 -22.58
CA ARG A 225 -18.11 18.15 -22.43
C ARG A 225 -17.31 18.91 -23.48
#